data_AF-A0A0S7YUL4-F1
#
_entry.id   AF-A0A0S7YUL4-F1
#
_cell.length_a   1.000
_cell.length_b   1.000
_cell.length_c   1.000
_cell.angle_alpha   90.00
_cell.angle_beta   90.00
_cell.angle_gamma   90.00
#
_symmetry.space_group_name_H-M   'P 1'
#
loop_
_entity.id
_entity.type
_entity.pdbx_description
1 polymer ?
#
loop_
_entity_poly.entity_id
_entity_poly.type
_entity_poly.pdbx_seq_one_letter_code
_entity_poly.pdbx_strand_id
1 'polypeptide(L)' 'GLVGTVGGGCGEAEVIESARRVLDTGAPERVRVNLTEDFTTWSPAVCGGVMDVFVERVLPDDPSISSSDS' A
#
# COMPACT_ATOMS: atom_id res chain seq x y z
N GLY A 1 -2.46 9.79 11.21
CA GLY A 1 -3.30 9.91 10.00
C GLY A 1 -2.66 9.11 8.87
N LEU A 2 -3.39 8.82 7.80
CA LEU A 2 -2.84 8.22 6.58
C LEU A 2 -2.08 9.29 5.78
N VAL A 3 -0.94 8.94 5.18
CA VAL A 3 -0.14 9.81 4.30
C VAL A 3 0.13 9.08 2.99
N GLY A 4 -0.12 9.75 1.87
CA GLY A 4 -0.02 9.16 0.52
C GLY A 4 -1.23 8.29 0.15
N THR A 5 -1.20 7.75 -1.07
CA THR A 5 -2.22 6.84 -1.62
C THR A 5 -1.55 5.76 -2.44
N VAL A 6 -2.11 4.55 -2.44
CA VAL A 6 -1.60 3.41 -3.23
C VAL A 6 -2.24 3.36 -4.63
N GLY A 7 -3.34 4.07 -4.83
CA GLY A 7 -4.06 4.11 -6.12
C GLY A 7 -5.57 4.35 -5.98
N GLY A 8 -6.10 4.44 -4.75
CA GLY A 8 -7.53 4.50 -4.48
C GLY A 8 -8.24 3.15 -4.61
N GLY A 9 -9.55 3.14 -4.30
CA GLY A 9 -10.42 1.98 -4.52
C GLY A 9 -10.19 0.81 -3.55
N CYS A 10 -10.67 -0.37 -3.94
CA CYS A 10 -10.66 -1.57 -3.08
C CYS A 10 -9.22 -2.02 -2.73
N GLY A 11 -8.26 -1.81 -3.64
CA GLY A 11 -6.84 -2.12 -3.41
C GLY A 11 -6.23 -1.32 -2.26
N GLU A 12 -6.60 -0.05 -2.10
CA GLU A 12 -6.12 0.77 -0.98
C GLU A 12 -6.68 0.29 0.36
N ALA A 13 -7.95 -0.13 0.40
CA ALA A 13 -8.54 -0.70 1.62
C ALA A 13 -7.83 -1.98 2.08
N GLU A 14 -7.46 -2.86 1.14
CA GLU A 14 -6.74 -4.10 1.45
C GLU A 14 -5.34 -3.83 2.01
N VAL A 15 -4.63 -2.84 1.46
CA VAL A 15 -3.33 -2.41 1.98
C VAL A 15 -3.46 -1.80 3.37
N ILE A 16 -4.50 -0.99 3.63
CA ILE A 16 -4.74 -0.42 4.96
C ILE A 16 -4.99 -1.53 6.00
N GLU A 17 -5.76 -2.57 5.66
CA GLU A 17 -5.98 -3.69 6.60
C GLU A 17 -4.72 -4.53 6.81
N SER A 18 -3.91 -4.75 5.76
CA SER A 18 -2.59 -5.36 5.92
C SER A 18 -1.69 -4.54 6.84
N ALA A 19 -1.67 -3.21 6.68
CA ALA A 19 -0.91 -2.32 7.56
C ALA A 19 -1.34 -2.43 9.02
N ARG A 20 -2.64 -2.54 9.32
CA ARG A 20 -3.13 -2.80 10.68
C ARG A 20 -2.61 -4.12 11.25
N ARG A 21 -2.69 -5.21 10.46
CA ARG A 21 -2.15 -6.52 10.90
C ARG A 21 -0.64 -6.46 11.12
N VAL A 22 0.10 -5.81 10.24
CA VAL A 22 1.55 -5.64 10.32
C VAL A 22 1.89 -4.88 11.60
N LEU A 23 1.19 -3.78 11.92
CA LEU A 23 1.34 -3.03 13.16
C LEU A 23 1.13 -3.92 14.40
N ASP A 24 0.04 -4.69 14.44
CA ASP A 24 -0.31 -5.55 15.58
C ASP A 24 0.67 -6.72 15.76
N THR A 25 1.04 -7.39 14.67
CA THR A 25 1.81 -8.64 14.72
C THR A 25 3.32 -8.43 14.70
N GLY A 26 3.79 -7.32 14.13
CA GLY A 26 5.22 -7.12 13.87
C GLY A 26 5.74 -7.80 12.61
N ALA A 27 4.94 -8.64 11.94
CA ALA A 27 5.36 -9.40 10.78
C ALA A 27 5.07 -8.62 9.49
N PRO A 28 6.07 -8.38 8.61
CA PRO A 28 5.84 -7.75 7.32
C PRO A 28 4.98 -8.61 6.38
N GLU A 29 4.21 -7.95 5.51
CA GLU A 29 3.33 -8.61 4.54
C GLU A 29 3.55 -8.09 3.11
N ARG A 30 3.20 -8.90 2.11
CA ARG A 30 3.08 -8.47 0.70
C ARG A 30 1.62 -8.54 0.27
N VAL A 31 1.10 -7.45 -0.25
CA VAL A 31 -0.27 -7.35 -0.80
C VAL A 31 -0.18 -7.18 -2.30
N ARG A 32 -0.86 -8.06 -3.05
CA ARG A 32 -0.94 -7.97 -4.51
C ARG A 32 -2.22 -7.25 -4.90
N VAL A 33 -2.09 -6.00 -5.33
CA VAL A 33 -3.21 -5.15 -5.74
C VAL A 33 -3.42 -5.28 -7.25
N ASN A 34 -4.62 -5.71 -7.65
CA ASN A 34 -5.01 -5.74 -9.06
C ASN A 34 -5.91 -4.54 -9.40
N LEU A 35 -5.34 -3.58 -10.13
CA LEU A 35 -6.05 -2.38 -10.59
C LEU A 35 -6.76 -2.60 -11.94
N THR A 36 -6.81 -3.83 -12.44
CA THR A 36 -7.52 -4.17 -13.69
C THR A 36 -8.98 -4.57 -13.49
N GLU A 37 -9.43 -4.82 -12.26
CA GLU A 37 -10.81 -5.29 -12.03
C GLU A 37 -11.83 -4.15 -12.09
N ASP A 38 -11.41 -2.90 -11.84
CA ASP A 38 -12.28 -1.71 -11.83
C ASP A 38 -12.58 -1.13 -13.23
N PHE A 39 -12.16 -1.81 -14.31
CA PHE A 39 -12.37 -1.37 -15.70
C PHE A 39 -13.82 -1.35 -16.17
N THR A 40 -14.80 -1.81 -15.37
CA THR A 40 -16.22 -1.69 -15.73
C THR A 40 -16.71 -0.24 -15.67
N THR A 41 -16.00 0.65 -14.98
CA THR A 41 -16.32 2.09 -14.89
C THR A 41 -15.24 2.87 -15.65
N TRP A 42 -15.37 2.95 -16.98
CA TRP A 42 -14.44 3.68 -17.86
C TRP A 42 -14.30 5.16 -17.46
N SER A 43 -13.27 5.47 -16.67
CA SER A 43 -12.64 6.79 -16.65
C SER A 43 -11.26 6.65 -17.29
N PRO A 44 -10.89 7.46 -18.30
CA PRO A 44 -9.61 7.35 -19.02
C PRO A 44 -8.37 7.67 -18.16
N ALA A 45 -8.54 7.86 -16.85
CA ALA A 45 -7.51 8.21 -15.89
C ALA A 45 -6.98 7.03 -15.05
N VAL A 46 -7.43 5.78 -15.31
CA VAL A 46 -6.92 4.61 -14.57
C VAL A 46 -5.65 4.11 -15.24
N CYS A 47 -4.49 4.43 -14.65
CA CYS A 47 -3.25 3.70 -14.89
C CYS A 47 -3.44 2.27 -14.36
N GLY A 48 -4.04 1.38 -15.15
CA GLY A 48 -4.30 -0.01 -14.75
C GLY A 48 -3.04 -0.87 -14.73
N GLY A 49 -3.10 -1.99 -13.99
CA GLY A 49 -2.00 -2.93 -13.84
C GLY A 49 -2.10 -3.75 -12.56
N VAL A 50 -1.07 -4.55 -12.31
CA VAL A 50 -0.90 -5.30 -11.05
C VAL A 50 0.29 -4.70 -10.30
N MET A 51 0.11 -4.41 -9.02
CA MET A 51 1.15 -3.89 -8.15
C MET A 51 1.34 -4.79 -6.94
N ASP A 52 2.60 -5.06 -6.59
CA ASP A 52 2.96 -5.71 -5.34
C ASP A 52 3.39 -4.65 -4.32
N VAL A 53 2.64 -4.56 -3.22
CA VAL A 53 2.89 -3.62 -2.12
C VAL A 53 3.52 -4.37 -0.96
N PHE A 54 4.72 -3.97 -0.56
CA PHE A 54 5.36 -4.47 0.64
C PHE A 54 5.00 -3.57 1.82
N VAL A 55 4.51 -4.17 2.91
CA VAL A 55 4.03 -3.46 4.09
C VAL A 55 4.87 -3.87 5.28
N GLU A 56 5.53 -2.89 5.89
CA GLU A 56 6.39 -3.09 7.05
C GLU A 56 6.15 -2.03 8.13
N ARG A 57 6.51 -2.38 9.38
CA ARG A 57 6.45 -1.44 10.48
C ARG A 57 7.71 -0.60 10.49
N VAL A 58 7.51 0.70 10.41
CA VAL A 58 8.56 1.70 10.54
C VAL A 58 8.77 2.00 12.04
N LEU A 59 9.98 1.76 12.54
CA LEU A 59 10.38 2.02 13.95
C LEU A 59 11.36 3.21 14.02
N PRO A 60 11.48 3.91 15.16
CA PRO A 60 12.33 5.10 15.27
C PRO A 60 13.79 4.90 14.85
N ASP A 61 14.33 3.71 15.07
CA ASP A 61 15.72 3.36 14.75
C ASP A 61 15.86 2.62 13.41
N ASP A 62 14.81 2.61 12.56
CA ASP A 62 14.85 1.95 11.27
C ASP A 62 15.79 2.69 10.30
N PRO A 63 16.87 2.04 9.81
CA PRO A 63 17.86 2.69 8.96
C PRO A 63 17.29 3.14 7.61
N SER A 64 16.16 2.58 7.15
CA SER A 64 15.54 2.96 5.88
C SER A 64 14.98 4.40 5.88
N ILE A 65 14.49 4.87 7.03
CA ILE A 65 13.90 6.22 7.17
C ILE A 65 14.98 7.31 7.14
N SER A 66 16.17 7.02 7.70
CA SER A 66 17.29 7.97 7.74
C SER A 66 17.74 8.45 6.36
N SER A 67 17.43 7.67 5.30
CA SER A 67 17.79 7.97 3.92
C SER A 67 16.72 8.70 3.12
N SER A 68 15.47 8.76 3.61
CA SER A 68 14.31 9.27 2.86
C SER A 68 13.91 10.70 3.21
N ASP A 69 14.42 11.25 4.32
CA ASP A 69 14.22 12.64 4.77
C ASP A 69 15.34 13.60 4.29
N SER A 70 16.16 13.16 3.33
CA SER A 70 17.24 13.96 2.70
C SER A 70 16.82 14.55 1.35
#